data_AF-A0A7K3GYA7-F1
#
_entry.id   AF-A0A7K3GYA7-F1
#
_cell.length_a   1.000
_cell.length_b   1.000
_cell.length_c   1.000
_cell.angle_alpha   90.00
_cell.angle_beta   90.00
_cell.angle_gamma   90.00
#
_symmetry.space_group_name_H-M   'P 1'
#
loop_
_entity.id
_entity.type
_entity.pdbx_description
1 polymer ?
#
loop_
_entity_poly.entity_id
_entity_poly.type
_entity_poly.pdbx_seq_one_letter_code
_entity_poly.pdbx_strand_id
1 'polypeptide(L)'
;MRSLAPNGLARAAVRFKPASFAGTFVALMMSALIVTACGVLLESGVRASVPAERYANAPVVAAADQSARLVADTIDGPEESAFPLPDTARVDAGLAAKAARAPGVASAVPDFTFPVRQGAGPGGAGLTGH
;
A
#
# COMPACT_ATOMS: atom_id res chain seq x y z
N MET A 1 31.36 32.49 -37.73
CA MET A 1 31.03 31.34 -36.86
C MET A 1 31.99 31.36 -35.67
N ARG A 2 31.56 31.89 -34.51
CA ARG A 2 32.41 31.96 -33.31
C ARG A 2 32.13 30.76 -32.42
N SER A 3 33.10 29.87 -32.33
CA SER A 3 33.10 28.70 -31.44
C SER A 3 33.16 29.17 -29.99
N LEU A 4 32.07 28.98 -29.26
CA LEU A 4 32.07 29.02 -27.80
C LEU A 4 32.65 27.70 -27.31
N ALA A 5 33.95 27.69 -26.98
CA ALA A 5 34.52 26.66 -26.12
C ALA A 5 34.58 27.22 -24.69
N PRO A 6 33.59 26.94 -23.80
CA PRO A 6 33.47 27.62 -22.52
C PRO A 6 34.13 26.88 -21.35
N ASN A 7 34.92 25.83 -21.62
CA ASN A 7 35.37 24.88 -20.59
C ASN A 7 36.57 25.39 -19.76
N GLY A 8 37.18 26.52 -20.14
CA GLY A 8 38.36 27.07 -19.45
C GLY A 8 38.04 27.68 -18.07
N LEU A 9 36.94 28.42 -17.97
CA LEU A 9 36.53 29.10 -16.73
C LEU A 9 35.96 28.12 -15.69
N ALA A 10 35.20 27.13 -16.13
CA ALA A 10 34.71 26.05 -15.27
C ALA A 10 35.87 25.24 -14.65
N ARG A 11 36.91 24.91 -15.45
CA ARG A 11 38.12 24.22 -14.95
C ARG A 11 38.95 25.10 -14.01
N ALA A 12 38.99 26.42 -14.24
CA ALA A 12 39.66 27.36 -13.34
C ALA A 12 38.95 27.45 -11.98
N ALA A 13 37.61 27.50 -11.95
CA ALA A 13 36.83 27.54 -10.72
C ALA A 13 37.06 26.31 -9.82
N VAL A 14 37.16 25.10 -10.40
CA VAL A 14 37.50 23.86 -9.67
C VAL A 14 38.90 23.92 -9.06
N ARG A 15 39.85 24.59 -9.73
CA ARG A 15 41.27 24.62 -9.33
C ARG A 15 41.58 25.69 -8.26
N PHE A 16 40.85 26.80 -8.23
CA PHE A 16 41.08 27.89 -7.28
C PHE A 16 40.39 27.68 -5.91
N LYS A 17 39.36 26.84 -5.80
CA LYS A 17 38.62 26.61 -4.53
C LYS A 17 37.99 25.20 -4.44
N PRO A 18 38.79 24.12 -4.37
CA PRO A 18 38.32 22.74 -4.49
C PRO A 18 37.32 22.32 -3.39
N ALA A 19 37.48 22.84 -2.16
CA ALA A 19 36.56 22.55 -1.06
C ALA A 19 35.14 23.07 -1.30
N SER A 20 35.00 24.26 -1.86
CA SER A 20 33.68 24.85 -2.17
C SER A 20 32.99 24.11 -3.31
N PHE A 21 33.76 23.68 -4.33
CA PHE A 21 33.23 22.88 -5.43
C PHE A 21 32.77 21.50 -4.94
N ALA A 22 33.57 20.83 -4.13
CA ALA A 22 33.20 19.55 -3.53
C ALA A 22 31.93 19.66 -2.70
N GLY A 23 31.80 20.71 -1.88
CA GLY A 23 30.59 20.97 -1.09
C GLY A 23 29.34 21.15 -1.96
N THR A 24 29.39 22.00 -2.99
CA THR A 24 28.26 22.20 -3.91
C THR A 24 27.94 20.93 -4.70
N PHE A 25 28.96 20.19 -5.16
CA PHE A 25 28.76 18.93 -5.86
C PHE A 25 28.03 17.91 -4.98
N VAL A 26 28.47 17.71 -3.74
CA VAL A 26 27.83 16.78 -2.80
C VAL A 26 26.42 17.23 -2.46
N ALA A 27 26.19 18.53 -2.25
CA ALA A 27 24.86 19.07 -1.98
C ALA A 27 23.88 18.80 -3.14
N LEU A 28 24.30 19.09 -4.38
CA LEU A 28 23.50 18.84 -5.57
C LEU A 28 23.28 17.35 -5.81
N MET A 29 24.29 16.52 -5.56
CA MET A 29 24.20 15.06 -5.69
C MET A 29 23.20 14.47 -4.69
N MET A 30 23.25 14.88 -3.43
CA MET A 30 22.31 14.46 -2.40
C MET A 30 20.88 14.94 -2.70
N SER A 31 20.72 16.18 -3.16
CA SER A 31 19.42 16.71 -3.57
C SER A 31 18.83 15.89 -4.71
N ALA A 32 19.61 15.59 -5.75
CA ALA A 32 19.18 14.76 -6.87
C ALA A 32 18.82 13.33 -6.44
N LEU A 33 19.59 12.73 -5.52
CA LEU A 33 19.29 11.41 -4.96
C LEU A 33 17.94 11.41 -4.26
N ILE A 34 17.70 12.35 -3.34
CA ILE A 34 16.44 12.42 -2.59
C ILE A 34 15.25 12.56 -3.53
N VAL A 35 15.33 13.48 -4.51
CA VAL A 35 14.27 13.68 -5.52
C VAL A 35 14.02 12.40 -6.32
N THR A 36 15.09 11.72 -6.74
CA THR A 36 14.99 10.45 -7.50
C THR A 36 14.38 9.34 -6.66
N ALA A 37 14.79 9.19 -5.40
CA ALA A 37 14.25 8.19 -4.48
C ALA A 37 12.75 8.40 -4.24
N CYS A 38 12.34 9.63 -3.95
CA CYS A 38 10.92 9.97 -3.83
C CYS A 38 10.15 9.67 -5.12
N GLY A 39 10.74 9.98 -6.27
CA GLY A 39 10.15 9.68 -7.58
C GLY A 39 9.97 8.18 -7.82
N VAL A 40 10.97 7.36 -7.52
CA VAL A 40 10.90 5.90 -7.65
C VAL A 40 9.86 5.32 -6.69
N LEU A 41 9.81 5.80 -5.45
CA LEU A 41 8.79 5.37 -4.48
C LEU A 41 7.38 5.75 -4.93
N LEU A 42 7.21 6.94 -5.50
CA LEU A 42 5.93 7.41 -6.02
C LEU A 42 5.50 6.63 -7.28
N GLU A 43 6.41 6.40 -8.22
CA GLU A 43 6.17 5.56 -9.39
C GLU A 43 5.79 4.14 -8.97
N SER A 44 6.53 3.57 -8.00
CA SER A 44 6.20 2.26 -7.42
C SER A 44 4.83 2.27 -6.77
N GLY A 45 4.47 3.30 -5.99
CA GLY A 45 3.16 3.37 -5.34
C GLY A 45 2.00 3.50 -6.33
N VAL A 46 2.19 4.27 -7.40
CA VAL A 46 1.17 4.43 -8.45
C VAL A 46 1.07 3.18 -9.34
N ARG A 47 2.20 2.55 -9.64
CA ARG A 47 2.28 1.39 -10.54
C ARG A 47 2.01 0.07 -9.84
N ALA A 48 2.23 -0.01 -8.53
CA ALA A 48 1.88 -1.15 -7.69
C ALA A 48 0.36 -1.23 -7.49
N SER A 49 -0.34 -1.52 -8.58
CA SER A 49 -1.65 -2.16 -8.49
C SER A 49 -1.41 -3.64 -8.70
N VAL A 50 -1.28 -4.39 -7.61
CA VAL A 50 -1.36 -5.85 -7.68
C VAL A 50 -2.84 -6.16 -7.94
N PRO A 51 -3.23 -6.67 -9.11
CA PRO A 51 -4.60 -7.08 -9.33
C PRO A 51 -4.95 -8.08 -8.24
N ALA A 52 -6.12 -7.94 -7.63
CA ALA A 52 -6.58 -8.87 -6.60
C ALA A 52 -6.87 -10.23 -7.26
N GLU A 53 -5.84 -11.00 -7.62
CA GLU A 53 -5.97 -12.27 -8.34
C GLU A 53 -6.87 -13.24 -7.58
N ARG A 54 -6.82 -13.19 -6.25
CA ARG A 54 -7.68 -13.97 -5.36
C ARG A 54 -9.18 -13.73 -5.62
N TYR A 55 -9.56 -12.50 -5.98
CA TYR A 55 -10.95 -12.12 -6.24
C TYR A 55 -11.22 -11.84 -7.72
N ALA A 56 -10.28 -12.12 -8.63
CA ALA A 56 -10.42 -11.80 -10.06
C ALA A 56 -11.65 -12.47 -10.71
N ASN A 57 -12.08 -13.62 -10.18
CA ASN A 57 -13.26 -14.35 -10.64
C ASN A 57 -14.51 -14.11 -9.76
N ALA A 58 -14.47 -13.13 -8.85
CA ALA A 58 -15.58 -12.77 -7.97
C ALA A 58 -16.11 -11.37 -8.38
N PRO A 59 -17.20 -11.29 -9.16
CA PRO A 59 -17.77 -10.00 -9.60
C PRO A 59 -18.25 -9.12 -8.43
N VAL A 60 -18.59 -9.76 -7.30
CA VAL A 60 -19.07 -9.09 -6.09
C VAL A 60 -18.33 -9.68 -4.89
N VAL A 61 -17.77 -8.79 -4.06
CA VAL A 61 -17.15 -9.13 -2.77
C VAL A 61 -17.93 -8.42 -1.68
N ALA A 62 -18.45 -9.19 -0.72
CA ALA A 62 -19.11 -8.66 0.47
C ALA A 62 -18.13 -8.69 1.64
N ALA A 63 -17.81 -7.52 2.21
CA ALA A 63 -16.91 -7.35 3.34
C ALA A 63 -17.64 -6.71 4.53
N ALA A 64 -17.13 -6.94 5.74
CA ALA A 64 -17.64 -6.29 6.94
C ALA A 64 -17.20 -4.81 6.99
N ASP A 65 -18.04 -3.96 7.57
CA ASP A 65 -17.67 -2.57 7.87
C ASP A 65 -16.47 -2.58 8.83
N GLN A 66 -15.38 -1.91 8.45
CA GLN A 66 -14.16 -1.78 9.25
C GLN A 66 -14.23 -0.57 10.20
N SER A 67 -15.41 0.01 10.36
CA SER A 67 -15.70 1.06 11.32
C SER A 67 -16.81 0.65 12.28
N ALA A 68 -16.62 0.94 13.56
CA ALA A 68 -17.69 0.91 14.56
C ALA A 68 -18.42 2.25 14.51
N ARG A 69 -19.70 2.20 14.11
CA ARG A 69 -20.60 3.35 14.17
C ARG A 69 -21.32 3.35 15.50
N LEU A 70 -21.10 4.39 16.29
CA LEU A 70 -21.83 4.63 17.54
C LEU A 70 -22.77 5.80 17.30
N VAL A 71 -24.06 5.56 17.55
CA VAL A 71 -25.08 6.61 17.60
C VAL A 71 -25.24 7.00 19.06
N ALA A 72 -24.85 8.22 19.39
CA ALA A 72 -25.02 8.80 20.72
C ALA A 72 -26.14 9.85 20.65
N ASP A 73 -27.07 9.80 21.60
CA ASP A 73 -28.09 10.85 21.70
C ASP A 73 -27.50 12.05 22.45
N THR A 74 -27.41 13.19 21.78
CA THR A 74 -26.84 14.44 22.32
C THR A 74 -27.95 15.45 22.61
N ILE A 75 -27.62 16.55 23.29
CA ILE A 75 -28.57 17.65 23.54
C ILE A 75 -29.05 18.27 22.22
N ASP A 76 -28.21 18.24 21.18
CA ASP A 76 -28.49 18.78 19.85
C ASP A 76 -29.11 17.72 18.90
N GLY A 77 -29.41 16.52 19.41
CA GLY A 77 -29.97 15.39 18.67
C GLY A 77 -29.01 14.20 18.51
N PRO A 78 -29.44 13.11 17.87
CA PRO A 78 -28.62 11.93 17.67
C PRO A 78 -27.44 12.22 16.75
N GLU A 79 -26.23 11.96 17.23
CA GLU A 79 -24.98 12.11 16.51
C GLU A 79 -24.36 10.74 16.22
N GLU A 80 -23.97 10.50 14.97
CA GLU A 80 -23.28 9.27 14.55
C GLU A 80 -21.78 9.53 14.46
N SER A 81 -20.99 8.76 15.22
CA SER A 81 -19.54 8.77 15.17
C SER A 81 -19.00 7.44 14.67
N ALA A 82 -18.04 7.47 13.74
CA ALA A 82 -17.39 6.28 13.21
C ALA A 82 -15.95 6.17 13.74
N PHE A 83 -15.62 5.04 14.36
CA PHE A 83 -14.28 4.73 14.84
C PHE A 83 -13.69 3.55 14.06
N PRO A 84 -12.44 3.62 13.58
CA PRO A 84 -11.81 2.47 12.93
C PRO A 84 -11.71 1.30 13.91
N LEU A 85 -12.05 0.10 13.44
CA LEU A 85 -11.97 -1.10 14.26
C LEU A 85 -10.49 -1.45 14.51
N PRO A 86 -10.09 -1.81 15.75
CA PRO A 86 -8.70 -2.13 16.07
C PRO A 86 -8.24 -3.47 15.47
N ASP A 87 -9.17 -4.33 15.08
CA ASP A 87 -8.91 -5.60 14.40
C ASP A 87 -9.75 -5.69 13.11
N THR A 88 -9.39 -6.61 12.21
CA THR A 88 -10.10 -6.74 10.94
C THR A 88 -11.47 -7.37 11.16
N ALA A 89 -12.54 -6.62 10.86
CA ALA A 89 -13.90 -7.13 10.98
C ALA A 89 -14.11 -8.30 10.02
N ARG A 90 -14.70 -9.39 10.50
CA ARG A 90 -14.97 -10.61 9.74
C ARG A 90 -16.47 -10.76 9.48
N VAL A 91 -16.79 -11.31 8.31
CA VAL A 91 -18.15 -11.75 7.98
C VAL A 91 -18.27 -13.23 8.34
N ASP A 92 -19.38 -13.62 8.97
CA ASP A 92 -19.64 -15.03 9.27
C ASP A 92 -19.73 -15.86 7.97
N ALA A 93 -18.94 -16.93 7.89
CA ALA A 93 -18.93 -17.84 6.75
C ALA A 93 -20.29 -18.50 6.49
N GLY A 94 -21.14 -18.66 7.51
CA GLY A 94 -22.51 -19.15 7.38
C GLY A 94 -23.39 -18.27 6.49
N LEU A 95 -23.06 -16.98 6.33
CA LEU A 95 -23.79 -16.08 5.43
C LEU A 95 -23.60 -16.45 3.95
N ALA A 96 -22.52 -17.14 3.58
CA ALA A 96 -22.33 -17.60 2.20
C ALA A 96 -23.46 -18.55 1.76
N ALA A 97 -23.93 -19.42 2.65
CA ALA A 97 -25.05 -20.31 2.37
C ALA A 97 -26.39 -19.56 2.19
N LYS A 98 -26.54 -18.41 2.87
CA LYS A 98 -27.70 -17.52 2.68
C LYS A 98 -27.59 -16.75 1.36
N ALA A 99 -26.41 -16.23 1.04
CA ALA A 99 -26.14 -15.53 -0.21
C ALA A 99 -26.35 -16.43 -1.44
N ALA A 100 -25.94 -17.70 -1.37
CA ALA A 100 -26.15 -18.68 -2.44
C ALA A 100 -27.62 -18.92 -2.80
N ARG A 101 -28.57 -18.58 -1.90
CA ARG A 101 -30.02 -18.72 -2.13
C ARG A 101 -30.66 -17.47 -2.74
N ALA A 102 -29.91 -16.38 -2.88
CA ALA A 102 -30.45 -15.14 -3.43
C ALA A 102 -30.69 -15.27 -4.95
N PRO A 103 -31.76 -14.68 -5.49
CA PRO A 103 -32.01 -14.67 -6.93
C PRO A 103 -30.83 -14.07 -7.72
N GLY A 104 -30.39 -14.75 -8.77
CA GLY A 104 -29.29 -14.30 -9.62
C GLY A 104 -27.88 -14.66 -9.16
N VAL A 105 -27.72 -15.34 -8.01
CA VAL A 105 -26.41 -15.83 -7.55
C VAL A 105 -26.10 -17.20 -8.16
N ALA A 106 -25.02 -17.29 -8.94
CA ALA A 106 -24.55 -18.56 -9.51
C ALA A 106 -23.75 -19.39 -8.50
N SER A 107 -22.89 -18.76 -7.72
CA SER A 107 -22.13 -19.39 -6.64
C SER A 107 -21.74 -18.35 -5.59
N ALA A 108 -21.64 -18.78 -4.32
CA ALA A 108 -21.13 -17.96 -3.23
C ALA A 108 -20.10 -18.78 -2.46
N VAL A 109 -18.91 -18.21 -2.25
CA VAL A 109 -17.80 -18.87 -1.56
C VAL A 109 -17.40 -18.04 -0.35
N PRO A 110 -17.39 -18.60 0.87
CA PRO A 110 -16.87 -17.91 2.04
C PRO A 110 -15.34 -17.77 1.94
N ASP A 111 -14.83 -16.60 2.35
CA ASP A 111 -13.38 -16.38 2.40
C ASP A 111 -12.81 -16.88 3.73
N PHE A 112 -11.74 -17.67 3.66
CA PHE A 112 -11.04 -18.21 4.82
C PHE A 112 -9.55 -17.92 4.74
N THR A 113 -8.94 -17.68 5.89
CA THR A 113 -7.48 -17.68 6.02
C THR A 113 -6.99 -19.12 5.98
N PHE A 114 -6.18 -19.47 4.98
CA PHE A 114 -5.66 -20.83 4.85
C PHE A 114 -4.64 -21.10 5.97
N PRO A 115 -4.77 -22.21 6.72
CA PRO A 115 -3.72 -22.63 7.64
C PRO A 115 -2.48 -23.04 6.83
N VAL A 116 -1.34 -22.40 7.12
CA VAL A 116 -0.04 -22.80 6.61
C VAL A 116 0.47 -23.96 7.47
N ARG A 117 0.65 -25.14 6.88
CA ARG A 117 1.32 -26.25 7.57
C ARG A 117 2.83 -26.13 7.41
N GLN A 118 3.56 -26.04 8.51
CA GLN A 118 5.01 -26.22 8.50
C GLN A 118 5.34 -27.72 8.45
N GLY A 119 5.84 -28.18 7.31
CA GLY A 119 6.52 -29.48 7.15
C GLY A 119 5.62 -30.71 7.05
N ALA A 120 5.95 -31.59 6.11
CA ALA A 120 5.37 -32.92 5.97
C ALA A 120 5.99 -33.88 7.01
N GLY A 121 5.69 -33.65 8.29
CA GLY A 121 6.05 -34.55 9.38
C GLY A 121 4.84 -34.83 10.28
N PRO A 122 4.77 -35.95 11.01
CA PRO A 122 3.62 -36.35 11.84
C PRO A 122 3.28 -35.40 13.02
N GLY A 123 3.92 -34.23 13.11
CA GLY A 123 3.72 -33.22 14.15
C GLY A 123 3.77 -31.77 13.65
N GLY A 124 3.55 -31.53 12.36
CA GLY A 124 3.50 -30.17 11.80
C GLY A 124 2.33 -29.38 12.39
N ALA A 125 2.62 -28.49 13.35
CA ALA A 125 1.63 -27.58 13.91
C ALA A 125 1.05 -26.68 12.80
N GLY A 126 -0.28 -26.62 12.73
CA GLY A 126 -0.96 -25.69 11.83
C GLY A 126 -0.72 -24.27 12.30
N LEU A 127 -0.01 -23.47 11.51
CA LEU A 127 0.14 -22.05 11.76
C LEU A 127 -0.91 -21.32 10.93
N THR A 128 -1.73 -20.49 11.57
CA THR A 128 -2.58 -19.54 10.83
C THR A 128 -1.68 -18.40 10.37
N GLY A 129 -1.53 -18.21 9.06
CA GLY A 129 -0.85 -17.04 8.53
C GLY A 129 -1.68 -15.80 8.82
N HIS A 130 -1.06 -14.74 9.34
CA HIS A 130 -1.63 -13.40 9.38
C HIS A 130 -0.95 -12.55 8.32
#